data_AF-A0A2A5HC63-F1
#
_entry.id   AF-A0A2A5HC63-F1
#
_cell.length_a   1.000
_cell.length_b   1.000
_cell.length_c   1.000
_cell.angle_alpha   90.00
_cell.angle_beta   90.00
_cell.angle_gamma   90.00
#
_symmetry.space_group_name_H-M   'P 1'
#
loop_
_entity.id
_entity.type
_entity.pdbx_description
1 polymer ?
#
loop_
_entity_poly.entity_id
_entity_poly.type
_entity_poly.pdbx_seq_one_letter_code
_entity_poly.pdbx_strand_id
1 'polypeptide(L)'
;MQTKLPFEIIPIEDDGFHLQLKVIINGITANLILDTGASRSVFDQTRIAQFTKNSHIEDLDRLSTGLGTNTMTSKKVTLEKLQLNDITIKNYEATILDLAHVNESYEKLELEVIDGVLGSDILTEYNAIIDYGKKELIFNS
;
A
#
# COMPACT_ATOMS: atom_id res chain seq x y z
N MET A 1 5.07 -20.85 -8.16
CA MET A 1 6.38 -20.18 -7.98
C MET A 1 6.28 -19.33 -6.73
N GLN A 2 7.35 -19.21 -5.92
CA GLN A 2 7.30 -18.36 -4.72
C GLN A 2 7.94 -17.01 -5.02
N THR A 3 7.20 -15.95 -4.74
CA THR A 3 7.72 -14.58 -4.78
C THR A 3 7.98 -14.13 -3.36
N LYS A 4 9.17 -13.58 -3.11
CA LYS A 4 9.56 -13.08 -1.80
C LYS A 4 9.76 -11.58 -1.86
N LEU A 5 9.19 -10.89 -0.88
CA LEU A 5 9.30 -9.45 -0.73
C LEU A 5 9.87 -9.16 0.67
N PRO A 6 11.09 -8.62 0.78
CA PRO A 6 11.66 -8.30 2.08
C PRO A 6 10.88 -7.16 2.75
N PHE A 7 10.83 -7.19 4.07
CA PHE A 7 10.31 -6.09 4.88
C PHE A 7 11.28 -5.75 6.01
N GLU A 8 11.13 -4.55 6.56
CA GLU A 8 11.80 -4.08 7.76
C GLU A 8 10.82 -4.07 8.92
N ILE A 9 11.30 -4.43 10.11
CA ILE A 9 10.51 -4.32 11.35
C ILE A 9 10.91 -3.00 11.99
N ILE A 10 10.02 -2.02 11.96
CA ILE A 10 10.23 -0.67 12.47
C ILE A 10 9.62 -0.59 13.87
N PRO A 11 10.41 -0.31 14.92
CA PRO A 11 9.88 0.00 16.24
C PRO A 11 9.08 1.31 16.20
N ILE A 12 7.91 1.31 16.81
CA ILE A 12 7.02 2.46 16.91
C ILE A 12 6.71 2.66 18.39
N GLU A 13 7.05 3.83 18.91
CA GLU A 13 6.92 4.14 20.33
C GLU A 13 7.67 3.10 21.20
N ASP A 14 7.15 2.76 22.39
CA ASP A 14 7.88 1.95 23.38
C ASP A 14 7.69 0.42 23.22
N ASP A 15 6.59 -0.04 22.62
CA ASP A 15 6.26 -1.48 22.52
C ASP A 15 5.60 -1.92 21.20
N GLY A 16 5.46 -1.02 20.22
CA GLY A 16 4.85 -1.28 18.92
C GLY A 16 5.86 -1.62 17.82
N PHE A 17 5.41 -2.38 16.80
CA PHE A 17 6.19 -2.65 15.60
C PHE A 17 5.33 -2.56 14.35
N HIS A 18 5.85 -1.91 13.32
CA HIS A 18 5.27 -1.93 11.98
C HIS A 18 6.17 -2.68 11.00
N LEU A 19 5.55 -3.38 10.05
CA LEU A 19 6.23 -4.08 8.98
C LEU A 19 6.26 -3.19 7.75
N GLN A 20 7.39 -2.57 7.47
CA GLN A 20 7.59 -1.69 6.33
C GLN A 20 8.13 -2.46 5.13
N LEU A 21 7.55 -2.31 3.96
CA LEU A 21 8.01 -2.93 2.72
C LEU A 21 7.95 -1.97 1.55
N LYS A 22 8.76 -2.24 0.51
CA LYS A 22 8.79 -1.42 -0.70
C LYS A 22 8.19 -2.20 -1.87
N VAL A 23 7.30 -1.56 -2.62
CA VAL A 23 6.70 -2.09 -3.86
C VAL A 23 6.97 -1.15 -5.02
N ILE A 24 6.71 -1.57 -6.26
CA ILE A 24 6.82 -0.68 -7.42
C ILE A 24 5.43 -0.41 -7.98
N ILE A 25 5.06 0.86 -8.08
CA ILE A 25 3.81 1.34 -8.69
C ILE A 25 4.17 2.15 -9.92
N ASN A 26 3.73 1.71 -11.10
CA ASN A 26 3.99 2.38 -12.38
C ASN A 26 5.48 2.74 -12.59
N GLY A 27 6.39 1.87 -12.13
CA GLY A 27 7.84 2.06 -12.23
C GLY A 27 8.48 2.89 -11.12
N ILE A 28 7.70 3.41 -10.17
CA ILE A 28 8.17 4.23 -9.04
C ILE A 28 8.06 3.42 -7.76
N THR A 29 9.09 3.49 -6.91
CA THR A 29 9.10 2.77 -5.62
C THR A 29 8.14 3.45 -4.63
N ALA A 30 7.28 2.66 -3.98
CA ALA A 30 6.37 3.09 -2.94
C ALA A 30 6.69 2.40 -1.61
N ASN A 31 6.69 3.15 -0.52
CA ASN A 31 6.90 2.69 0.85
C ASN A 31 5.55 2.35 1.51
N LEU A 32 5.31 1.10 1.85
CA LEU A 32 4.04 0.65 2.43
C LEU A 32 4.22 -0.02 3.78
N ILE A 33 3.16 0.02 4.59
CA ILE A 33 3.03 -0.85 5.76
C ILE A 33 2.23 -2.08 5.42
N LEU A 34 2.69 -3.25 5.85
CA LEU A 34 1.93 -4.49 5.80
C LEU A 34 0.94 -4.56 6.97
N ASP A 35 -0.35 -4.61 6.67
CA ASP A 35 -1.42 -4.62 7.67
C ASP A 35 -2.48 -5.68 7.37
N THR A 36 -2.42 -6.79 8.12
CA THR A 36 -3.43 -7.85 8.04
C THR A 36 -4.80 -7.44 8.58
N GLY A 37 -4.88 -6.34 9.35
CA GLY A 37 -6.13 -5.77 9.85
C GLY A 37 -6.86 -4.91 8.81
N ALA A 38 -6.15 -4.42 7.78
CA ALA A 38 -6.76 -3.68 6.69
C ALA A 38 -7.51 -4.63 5.76
N SER A 39 -8.80 -4.38 5.54
CA SER A 39 -9.63 -5.20 4.63
C SER A 39 -9.25 -5.04 3.16
N ARG A 40 -8.71 -3.88 2.79
CA ARG A 40 -8.18 -3.56 1.46
C ARG A 40 -6.89 -2.76 1.58
N SER A 41 -6.04 -2.85 0.56
CA SER A 41 -4.88 -1.97 0.45
C SER A 41 -5.33 -0.53 0.14
N VAL A 42 -4.67 0.43 0.79
CA VAL A 42 -5.02 1.86 0.74
C VAL A 42 -3.78 2.69 0.44
N PHE A 43 -3.96 3.85 -0.18
CA PHE A 43 -2.86 4.75 -0.54
C PHE A 43 -3.15 6.17 -0.11
N ASP A 44 -2.09 6.89 0.28
CA ASP A 44 -2.22 8.25 0.77
C ASP A 44 -2.68 9.23 -0.31
N GLN A 45 -3.69 10.04 0.01
CA GLN A 45 -4.30 10.98 -0.93
C GLN A 45 -3.34 12.06 -1.44
N THR A 46 -2.35 12.46 -0.63
CA THR A 46 -1.42 13.55 -0.98
C THR A 46 -0.23 13.05 -1.80
N ARG A 47 0.05 11.75 -1.70
CA ARG A 47 1.22 11.11 -2.31
C ARG A 47 0.88 10.30 -3.56
N ILE A 48 -0.36 9.82 -3.69
CA ILE A 48 -0.79 8.95 -4.80
C ILE A 48 -0.51 9.53 -6.19
N ALA A 49 -0.59 10.86 -6.34
CA ALA A 49 -0.32 11.55 -7.59
C ALA A 49 1.10 11.28 -8.14
N GLN A 50 2.10 11.01 -7.28
CA GLN A 50 3.44 10.73 -7.77
C GLN A 50 3.52 9.43 -8.57
N PHE A 51 2.64 8.48 -8.29
CA PHE A 51 2.58 7.18 -8.95
C PHE A 51 1.71 7.17 -10.21
N THR A 52 0.87 8.18 -10.40
CA THR A 52 -0.10 8.25 -11.52
C THR A 52 0.22 9.36 -12.52
N LYS A 53 1.34 10.08 -12.38
CA LYS A 53 1.73 11.22 -13.23
C LYS A 53 1.86 10.92 -14.73
N ASN A 54 2.20 9.68 -15.09
CA ASN A 54 2.32 9.24 -16.49
C ASN A 54 1.02 8.62 -17.03
N SER A 55 0.06 8.33 -16.14
CA SER A 55 -1.29 7.95 -16.51
C SER A 55 -2.00 9.21 -16.98
N HIS A 56 -2.68 9.16 -18.12
CA HIS A 56 -3.35 10.33 -18.68
C HIS A 56 -4.20 11.02 -17.59
N ILE A 57 -4.00 12.33 -17.43
CA ILE A 57 -4.65 13.16 -16.39
C ILE A 57 -6.19 13.05 -16.45
N GLU A 58 -6.76 12.60 -17.58
CA GLU A 58 -8.18 12.27 -17.75
C GLU A 58 -8.66 11.11 -16.86
N ASP A 59 -7.79 10.24 -16.34
CA ASP A 59 -8.15 9.18 -15.38
C ASP A 59 -8.08 9.64 -13.90
N LEU A 60 -7.54 10.82 -13.59
CA LEU A 60 -7.64 11.42 -12.25
C LEU A 60 -9.06 11.92 -11.96
N ASP A 61 -9.85 12.21 -12.99
CA ASP A 61 -11.31 12.43 -12.89
C ASP A 61 -12.07 11.14 -12.52
N ARG A 62 -11.39 9.98 -12.53
CA ARG A 62 -11.88 8.73 -11.94
C ARG A 62 -11.46 8.55 -10.48
N LEU A 63 -11.28 9.65 -9.75
CA LEU A 63 -11.61 9.70 -8.32
C LEU A 63 -13.11 9.39 -8.15
N SER A 64 -13.49 8.15 -8.44
CA SER A 64 -14.85 7.68 -8.26
C SER A 64 -15.08 7.64 -6.76
N THR A 65 -16.03 8.43 -6.30
CA THR A 65 -16.61 8.27 -4.99
C THR A 65 -17.37 6.95 -5.01
N GLY A 66 -16.76 5.89 -4.48
CA GLY A 66 -17.47 4.66 -4.20
C GLY A 66 -18.59 4.97 -3.20
N LEU A 67 -19.83 4.68 -3.57
CA LEU A 67 -20.99 4.80 -2.68
C LEU A 67 -20.94 3.67 -1.65
N GLY A 68 -20.14 3.84 -0.59
CA GLY A 68 -20.26 3.06 0.63
C GLY A 68 -21.49 3.51 1.41
N THR A 69 -22.28 2.57 1.93
CA THR A 69 -23.55 2.80 2.62
C THR A 69 -23.44 3.50 3.99
N ASN A 70 -22.31 4.12 4.32
CA ASN A 70 -22.14 4.93 5.54
C ASN A 70 -21.21 6.10 5.24
N THR A 71 -21.77 7.28 4.93
CA THR A 71 -21.23 8.66 5.05
C THR A 71 -19.78 9.01 4.65
N MET A 72 -18.95 8.08 4.20
CA MET A 72 -17.56 8.28 3.80
C MET A 72 -17.46 8.05 2.29
N THR A 73 -17.22 9.13 1.55
CA THR A 73 -16.86 9.09 0.14
C THR A 73 -15.50 8.43 -0.02
N SER A 74 -15.47 7.12 -0.31
CA SER A 74 -14.21 6.42 -0.59
C SER A 74 -13.70 6.86 -1.97
N LYS A 75 -12.59 7.57 -2.03
CA LYS A 75 -11.89 7.89 -3.27
C LYS A 75 -11.18 6.63 -3.76
N LYS A 76 -11.17 6.40 -5.07
CA LYS A 76 -10.47 5.27 -5.71
C LYS A 76 -9.59 5.76 -6.84
N VAL A 77 -8.58 4.97 -7.19
CA VAL A 77 -7.73 5.18 -8.37
C VAL A 77 -7.30 3.84 -8.96
N THR A 78 -7.07 3.80 -10.26
CA THR A 78 -6.51 2.62 -10.91
C THR A 78 -4.99 2.75 -11.01
N LEU A 79 -4.27 1.79 -10.44
CA LEU A 79 -2.83 1.63 -10.64
C LEU A 79 -2.62 0.70 -11.84
N GLU A 80 -2.10 1.22 -12.95
CA GLU A 80 -1.86 0.43 -14.17
C GLU A 80 -0.99 -0.80 -13.90
N LYS A 81 0.05 -0.62 -13.07
CA LYS A 81 0.98 -1.67 -12.69
C LYS A 81 1.39 -1.55 -11.23
N LEU A 82 0.99 -2.51 -10.41
CA LEU A 82 1.49 -2.72 -9.05
C LEU A 82 2.36 -3.98 -9.04
N GLN A 83 3.62 -3.85 -8.66
CA GLN A 83 4.57 -4.96 -8.64
C GLN A 83 5.02 -5.29 -7.23
N LEU A 84 4.80 -6.54 -6.84
CA LEU A 84 5.24 -7.15 -5.60
C LEU A 84 6.43 -8.05 -5.94
N ASN A 85 7.57 -7.45 -6.23
CA ASN A 85 8.73 -8.14 -6.82
C ASN A 85 8.36 -8.83 -8.15
N ASP A 86 8.37 -10.17 -8.23
CA ASP A 86 8.08 -10.94 -9.46
C ASP A 86 6.59 -10.93 -9.86
N ILE A 87 5.69 -10.65 -8.91
CA ILE A 87 4.26 -10.55 -9.18
C ILE A 87 3.94 -9.18 -9.75
N THR A 88 3.20 -9.14 -10.85
CA THR A 88 2.67 -7.91 -11.44
C THR A 88 1.15 -7.96 -11.49
N ILE A 89 0.51 -7.09 -10.71
CA ILE A 89 -0.92 -6.86 -10.72
C ILE A 89 -1.19 -5.71 -11.70
N LYS A 90 -2.05 -5.95 -12.69
CA LYS A 90 -2.43 -4.94 -13.68
C LYS A 90 -3.77 -4.32 -13.33
N ASN A 91 -3.91 -3.01 -13.56
CA ASN A 91 -5.16 -2.26 -13.34
C ASN A 91 -5.75 -2.48 -11.94
N TYR A 92 -4.90 -2.40 -10.91
CA TYR A 92 -5.32 -2.59 -9.53
C TYR A 92 -6.15 -1.38 -9.06
N GLU A 93 -7.39 -1.62 -8.63
CA GLU A 93 -8.28 -0.58 -8.09
C GLU A 93 -7.93 -0.28 -6.63
N ALA A 94 -7.09 0.72 -6.44
CA ALA A 94 -6.64 1.19 -5.14
C ALA A 94 -7.68 2.09 -4.46
N THR A 95 -7.79 1.95 -3.14
CA THR A 95 -8.56 2.87 -2.30
C THR A 95 -7.66 3.99 -1.82
N ILE A 96 -8.16 5.23 -1.82
CA ILE A 96 -7.43 6.40 -1.35
C ILE A 96 -7.97 6.83 0.01
N LEU A 97 -7.08 7.04 0.97
CA LEU A 97 -7.38 7.55 2.31
C LEU A 97 -6.48 8.73 2.67
N ASP A 98 -6.91 9.51 3.65
CA ASP A 98 -6.07 10.55 4.26
C ASP A 98 -5.17 9.91 5.33
N LEU A 99 -3.87 9.79 5.04
CA LEU A 99 -2.89 9.25 5.98
C LEU A 99 -2.05 10.36 6.64
N ALA A 100 -2.48 11.63 6.58
CA ALA A 100 -1.72 12.77 7.11
C ALA A 100 -1.32 12.59 8.57
N HIS A 101 -2.24 12.24 9.46
CA HIS A 101 -1.92 12.03 10.88
C HIS A 101 -0.95 10.86 11.15
N VAL A 102 -1.03 9.81 10.32
CA VAL A 102 -0.08 8.69 10.39
C VAL A 102 1.31 9.18 9.99
N ASN A 103 1.41 9.86 8.85
CA ASN A 103 2.67 10.39 8.34
C ASN A 103 3.29 11.45 9.27
N GLU A 104 2.50 12.33 9.87
CA GLU A 104 2.97 13.28 10.90
C GLU A 104 3.59 12.56 12.11
N SER A 105 3.07 11.39 12.48
CA SER A 105 3.61 10.59 13.59
C SER A 105 4.92 9.91 13.19
N TYR A 106 5.02 9.41 11.97
CA TYR A 106 6.27 8.87 11.42
C TYR A 106 7.37 9.93 11.34
N GLU A 107 7.04 11.14 10.87
CA GLU A 107 7.99 12.25 10.80
C GLU A 107 8.52 12.66 12.19
N LYS A 108 7.65 12.69 13.21
CA LYS A 108 8.07 12.96 14.61
C LYS A 108 9.04 11.92 15.16
N LEU A 109 8.98 10.70 14.65
CA LEU A 109 9.89 9.59 14.98
C LEU A 109 11.10 9.51 14.05
N GLU A 110 11.30 10.50 13.17
CA GLU A 110 12.37 10.54 12.17
C GLU A 110 12.33 9.34 11.19
N LEU A 111 11.13 8.79 10.94
CA LEU A 111 10.90 7.67 10.03
C LEU A 111 10.49 8.13 8.62
N GLU A 112 10.72 7.29 7.61
CA GLU A 112 10.24 7.51 6.25
C GLU A 112 8.71 7.45 6.24
N VAL A 113 8.06 8.50 5.72
CA VAL A 113 6.60 8.53 5.55
C VAL A 113 6.13 7.40 4.64
N ILE A 114 4.87 7.01 4.82
CA ILE A 114 4.26 5.91 4.10
C ILE A 114 3.42 6.43 2.92
N ASP A 115 3.49 5.71 1.82
CA ASP A 115 2.69 5.94 0.61
C ASP A 115 1.35 5.19 0.68
N GLY A 116 1.23 4.23 1.61
CA GLY A 116 0.03 3.43 1.77
C GLY A 116 0.20 2.22 2.68
N VAL A 117 -0.79 1.35 2.64
CA VAL A 117 -0.88 0.12 3.41
C VAL A 117 -1.23 -1.04 2.47
N LEU A 118 -0.47 -2.12 2.55
CA LEU A 118 -0.74 -3.39 1.88
C LEU A 118 -1.68 -4.23 2.75
N GLY A 119 -2.92 -4.39 2.30
CA GLY A 119 -4.01 -5.00 3.04
C GLY A 119 -4.40 -6.40 2.58
N SER A 120 -5.42 -6.94 3.23
CA SER A 120 -5.85 -8.34 3.11
C SER A 120 -6.36 -8.74 1.72
N ASP A 121 -6.78 -7.79 0.89
CA ASP A 121 -7.23 -8.08 -0.48
C ASP A 121 -6.11 -8.73 -1.30
N ILE A 122 -4.92 -8.14 -1.29
CA ILE A 122 -3.73 -8.70 -1.95
C ILE A 122 -3.19 -9.90 -1.17
N LEU A 123 -3.11 -9.82 0.15
CA LEU A 123 -2.53 -10.90 0.97
C LEU A 123 -3.29 -12.22 0.81
N THR A 124 -4.63 -12.15 0.74
CA THR A 124 -5.48 -13.33 0.55
C THR A 124 -5.38 -13.86 -0.87
N GLU A 125 -5.42 -12.99 -1.88
CA GLU A 125 -5.35 -13.38 -3.31
C GLU A 125 -4.10 -14.21 -3.61
N TYR A 126 -2.96 -13.84 -3.00
CA TYR A 126 -1.66 -14.47 -3.26
C TYR A 126 -1.20 -15.42 -2.13
N ASN A 127 -2.12 -15.87 -1.27
CA ASN A 127 -1.86 -16.83 -0.18
C ASN A 127 -0.61 -16.47 0.63
N ALA A 128 -0.55 -15.23 1.11
CA ALA A 128 0.63 -14.64 1.70
C ALA A 128 1.05 -15.33 3.01
N ILE A 129 2.36 -15.48 3.21
CA ILE A 129 2.99 -15.93 4.44
C ILE A 129 3.90 -14.82 4.95
N ILE A 130 3.72 -14.43 6.21
CA ILE A 130 4.56 -13.42 6.86
C ILE A 130 5.59 -14.15 7.72
N ASP A 131 6.85 -14.15 7.29
CA ASP A 131 7.96 -14.77 8.03
C ASP A 131 8.75 -13.68 8.75
N TYR A 132 8.46 -13.47 10.04
CA TYR A 132 9.18 -12.53 10.90
C TYR A 132 10.65 -12.91 11.12
N GLY A 133 10.98 -14.21 11.09
CA GLY A 133 12.35 -14.69 11.30
C GLY A 133 13.25 -14.34 10.12
N LYS A 134 12.73 -14.48 8.89
CA LYS A 134 13.42 -14.10 7.66
C LYS A 134 13.21 -12.63 7.28
N LYS A 135 12.21 -11.97 7.86
CA LYS A 135 11.73 -10.63 7.48
C LYS A 135 11.27 -10.60 6.02
N GLU A 136 10.49 -11.60 5.64
CA GLU A 136 10.00 -11.79 4.26
C GLU A 136 8.48 -11.96 4.24
N LEU A 137 7.82 -11.22 3.35
CA LEU A 137 6.46 -11.51 2.90
C LEU A 137 6.57 -12.42 1.67
N ILE A 138 5.98 -13.62 1.76
CA ILE A 138 6.09 -14.66 0.73
C ILE A 138 4.72 -14.86 0.10
N PHE A 139 4.65 -14.79 -1.22
CA PHE A 139 3.45 -15.03 -2.01
C PHE A 139 3.54 -16.37 -2.74
N ASN A 140 2.46 -17.15 -2.71
CA ASN A 140 2.34 -18.41 -3.43
C ASN A 140 1.41 -18.21 -4.64
N SER A 141 2.00 -18.05 -5.82
CA SER A 141 1.31 -17.96 -7.12
C SER A 141 1.48 -19.23 -7.95
#